data_AF-A0A238XMP4-F1
#
_entry.id   AF-A0A238XMP4-F1
#
_cell.length_a   1.000
_cell.length_b   1.000
_cell.length_c   1.000
_cell.angle_alpha   90.00
_cell.angle_beta   90.00
_cell.angle_gamma   90.00
#
_symmetry.space_group_name_H-M   'P 1'
#
loop_
_entity.id
_entity.type
_entity.pdbx_description
1 polymer ?
#
loop_
_entity_poly.entity_id
_entity_poly.type
_entity_poly.pdbx_seq_one_letter_code
_entity_poly.pdbx_strand_id
1 'polypeptide(L)' 'MIADSNCGIIELMIKNEFVKLESSEDGWTTRYKRNDSEIWELSYPENHLQGGGPPKLIQIK' A
#
# COMPACT_ATOMS: atom_id res chain seq x y z
N MET A 1 11.50 16.30 -5.75
CA MET A 1 11.73 15.25 -4.73
C MET A 1 10.46 15.14 -3.88
N ILE A 2 9.44 14.40 -4.33
CA ILE A 2 8.16 14.23 -3.58
C ILE A 2 7.77 12.75 -3.48
N ALA A 3 8.28 11.89 -4.37
CA ALA A 3 8.03 10.44 -4.33
C ALA A 3 8.58 9.77 -3.05
N ASP A 4 9.71 10.24 -2.54
CA ASP A 4 10.42 9.62 -1.42
C ASP A 4 9.64 9.75 -0.10
N SER A 5 9.11 10.95 0.17
CA SER A 5 8.40 11.23 1.42
C SER A 5 7.08 10.47 1.54
N ASN A 6 6.32 10.31 0.44
CA ASN A 6 5.08 9.54 0.46
C ASN A 6 5.33 8.04 0.63
N CYS A 7 6.40 7.50 0.04
CA CYS A 7 6.77 6.09 0.21
C CYS A 7 7.05 5.80 1.69
N GLY A 8 7.90 6.61 2.33
CA GLY A 8 8.23 6.44 3.74
C GLY A 8 7.02 6.56 4.66
N ILE A 9 6.09 7.50 4.38
CA ILE A 9 4.86 7.65 5.17
C ILE A 9 3.95 6.42 5.01
N ILE A 10 3.77 5.91 3.80
CA ILE A 10 2.95 4.72 3.55
C ILE A 10 3.54 3.50 4.27
N GLU A 11 4.85 3.29 4.20
CA GLU A 11 5.51 2.18 4.90
C GLU A 11 5.40 2.30 6.43
N LEU A 12 5.58 3.51 6.98
CA LEU A 12 5.42 3.76 8.41
C LEU A 12 3.99 3.52 8.87
N MET A 13 3.01 4.03 8.13
CA MET A 13 1.59 3.80 8.39
C MET A 13 1.31 2.30 8.38
N ILE A 14 1.70 1.60 7.31
CA ILE A 14 1.44 0.16 7.19
C ILE A 14 2.02 -0.62 8.37
N LYS A 15 3.26 -0.29 8.77
CA LYS A 15 3.97 -1.00 9.84
C LYS A 15 3.38 -0.76 11.24
N ASN A 16 2.77 0.42 11.48
CA ASN A 16 2.31 0.80 12.81
C ASN A 16 0.78 0.70 12.98
N GLU A 17 0.01 0.99 11.94
CA GLU A 17 -1.45 1.17 12.04
C GLU A 17 -2.25 0.15 11.24
N PHE A 18 -1.63 -0.57 10.31
CA PHE A 18 -2.35 -1.43 9.37
C PHE A 18 -2.05 -2.91 9.63
N VAL A 19 -3.09 -3.73 9.55
CA VAL A 19 -2.98 -5.18 9.62
C VAL A 19 -3.17 -5.76 8.23
N LYS A 20 -2.19 -6.52 7.75
CA LYS A 20 -2.30 -7.21 6.45
C LYS A 20 -3.45 -8.22 6.51
N LEU A 21 -4.39 -8.11 5.58
CA LEU A 21 -5.53 -9.01 5.46
C LEU A 21 -5.22 -10.13 4.45
N GLU A 22 -4.98 -9.74 3.21
CA GLU A 22 -4.81 -10.64 2.08
C GLU A 22 -3.95 -9.96 1.02
N SER A 23 -3.26 -10.76 0.22
CA SER A 23 -2.57 -10.30 -0.98
C SER A 23 -3.16 -11.00 -2.19
N SER A 24 -3.29 -10.28 -3.30
CA SER A 24 -3.76 -10.84 -4.55
C SER A 24 -2.83 -11.97 -5.02
N GLU A 25 -3.38 -12.94 -5.75
CA GLU A 25 -2.60 -14.07 -6.29
C GLU A 25 -1.45 -13.63 -7.20
N ASP A 26 -1.61 -12.50 -7.90
CA ASP A 26 -0.58 -11.89 -8.74
C ASP A 26 0.51 -11.14 -7.94
N GLY A 27 0.34 -10.98 -6.63
CA GLY A 27 1.32 -10.32 -5.74
C GLY A 27 1.39 -8.79 -5.83
N TRP A 28 0.69 -8.15 -6.78
CA TRP A 28 0.74 -6.69 -6.97
C TRP A 28 -0.11 -5.87 -6.01
N THR A 29 -1.14 -6.50 -5.44
CA THR A 29 -2.10 -5.82 -4.57
C THR A 29 -2.11 -6.49 -3.21
N THR A 30 -2.11 -5.69 -2.16
CA THR A 30 -2.26 -6.16 -0.78
C THR A 30 -3.32 -5.34 -0.08
N ARG A 31 -4.30 -6.01 0.51
CA ARG A 31 -5.31 -5.39 1.35
C ARG A 31 -4.87 -5.35 2.79
N TYR A 32 -5.17 -4.24 3.41
CA TYR A 32 -4.86 -3.94 4.79
C TYR A 32 -6.11 -3.44 5.49
N LYS A 33 -6.22 -3.74 6.78
CA LYS A 33 -7.24 -3.19 7.67
C LYS A 33 -6.59 -2.11 8.52
N ARG A 34 -7.12 -0.89 8.50
CA ARG A 34 -6.78 0.16 9.45
C ARG A 34 -7.95 0.26 10.43
N ASN A 35 -7.66 0.15 11.73
CA ASN A 35 -8.71 0.05 12.76
C ASN A 35 -9.69 -1.10 12.50
N ASP A 36 -10.86 -1.10 13.16
CA ASP A 36 -11.82 -2.20 13.02
C ASP A 36 -12.75 -2.09 11.80
N SER A 37 -12.72 -0.99 11.06
CA SER A 37 -13.70 -0.70 10.00
C SER A 37 -13.11 -0.27 8.66
N GLU A 38 -11.90 0.29 8.61
CA GLU A 38 -11.37 0.85 7.36
C GLU A 38 -10.56 -0.21 6.62
N ILE A 39 -10.88 -0.38 5.34
CA ILE A 39 -10.09 -1.28 4.47
C ILE A 39 -9.36 -0.44 3.44
N TRP A 40 -8.07 -0.71 3.35
CA TRP A 40 -7.15 -0.04 2.46
C TRP A 40 -6.49 -1.05 1.54
N GLU A 41 -6.24 -0.64 0.31
CA GLU A 41 -5.59 -1.43 -0.72
C GLU A 41 -4.29 -0.75 -1.12
N LEU A 42 -3.19 -1.51 -1.04
CA LEU A 42 -1.87 -1.13 -1.52
C LEU A 42 -1.66 -1.75 -2.89
N SER A 43 -1.35 -0.92 -3.88
CA SER A 43 -1.10 -1.34 -5.26
C SER A 43 0.11 -0.60 -5.83
N TYR A 44 0.77 -1.20 -6.81
CA TYR A 44 1.91 -0.60 -7.50
C TYR A 44 1.52 -0.28 -8.96
N PRO A 45 0.88 0.87 -9.23
CA PRO A 45 0.36 1.19 -10.57
C PRO A 45 1.46 1.35 -11.62
N GLU A 46 2.68 1.67 -11.19
CA GLU A 46 3.85 1.82 -12.03
C GLU A 46 4.82 0.63 -11.88
N ASN A 47 4.28 -0.58 -11.69
CA ASN A 47 5.10 -1.80 -11.57
C ASN A 47 5.98 -2.08 -12.80
N HIS A 48 5.63 -1.49 -13.95
CA HIS A 48 6.34 -1.66 -15.21
C HIS A 48 7.66 -0.90 -15.25
N LEU A 49 7.88 0.05 -14.33
CA LEU A 49 9.16 0.73 -14.19
C LEU A 49 10.16 -0.18 -13.46
N GLN A 50 11.39 -0.26 -14.00
CA GLN A 50 12.52 -0.89 -13.32
C GLN A 50 12.74 -0.22 -11.95
N GLY A 51 12.34 -0.92 -10.89
CA GLY A 51 12.35 -0.42 -9.52
C GLY A 51 11.00 -0.54 -8.79
N GLY A 52 9.90 -0.79 -9.51
CA GLY A 52 8.55 -0.78 -8.96
C GLY A 52 8.20 0.62 -8.49
N GLY A 53 7.43 1.36 -9.28
CA GLY A 53 7.10 2.75 -8.95
C GLY A 53 6.41 2.90 -7.59
N PRO A 54 6.13 4.14 -7.16
CA PRO A 54 5.72 4.44 -5.80
C PRO A 54 4.48 3.62 -5.39
N PRO A 55 4.48 3.06 -4.16
CA PRO A 55 3.31 2.40 -3.63
C PRO A 55 2.13 3.37 -3.57
N LYS A 56 0.97 2.91 -4.00
CA LYS A 56 -0.28 3.66 -3.91
C LYS A 56 -1.19 2.97 -2.91
N LEU A 57 -1.58 3.71 -1.87
CA LEU A 57 -2.52 3.24 -0.85
C LEU A 57 -3.86 3.96 -1.05
N ILE A 58 -4.94 3.20 -1.23
CA ILE A 58 -6.29 3.73 -1.43
C ILE A 58 -7.25 3.16 -0.39
N GLN A 59 -8.16 3.97 0.13
CA GLN A 59 -9.25 3.48 0.98
C GLN A 59 -10.35 2.92 0.07
N ILE A 60 -10.76 1.67 0.31
CA ILE A 60 -11.82 1.00 -0.44
C ILE A 60 -13.08 0.76 0.39
N LYS A 61 -13.01 0.92 1.71
CA LYS A 61 -14.16 0.78 2.62
C LYS A 61 -13.99 1.56 3.91
#